data_AF-A0A180F5A1-F1
#
_entry.id   AF-A0A180F5A1-F1
#
_cell.length_a   1.000
_cell.length_b   1.000
_cell.length_c   1.000
_cell.angle_alpha   90.00
_cell.angle_beta   90.00
_cell.angle_gamma   90.00
#
_symmetry.space_group_name_H-M   'P 1'
#
loop_
_entity.id
_entity.type
_entity.pdbx_description
1 polymer ?
#
loop_
_entity_poly.entity_id
_entity_poly.type
_entity_poly.pdbx_seq_one_letter_code
_entity_poly.pdbx_strand_id
1 'polypeptide(L)'
;MRGDLWTREEMILAFNLYLKLPFGKMHKRTPEIIELANLMGRSVNSVTLRLVNYASCDPYHQNRGVKGMIGGLKQCQPIWDEFANNRDALIFESERILAEKENQTIETKFNELLFDISHLKGETKVREVKTRVNQNVFRQIVLANYNKQCAITGIDIPDLLFASHIIPWASNEQERLNPENGICLSALSEIANAAKVSSKTGVFGVA
;
A
#
# COMPACT_ATOMS: atom_id res chain seq x y z
N MET A 1 -14.86 10.00 -28.43
CA MET A 1 -15.42 8.93 -27.57
C MET A 1 -15.65 9.52 -26.19
N ARG A 2 -16.88 9.52 -25.70
CA ARG A 2 -17.18 9.86 -24.30
C ARG A 2 -16.62 8.70 -23.48
N GLY A 3 -15.57 8.93 -22.71
CA GLY A 3 -14.97 7.85 -21.91
C GLY A 3 -15.97 7.34 -20.89
N ASP A 4 -16.02 6.02 -20.70
CA ASP A 4 -16.89 5.40 -19.70
C ASP A 4 -16.57 5.95 -18.32
N LEU A 5 -17.63 6.20 -17.55
CA LEU A 5 -17.52 6.68 -16.17
C LEU A 5 -16.71 5.69 -15.35
N TRP A 6 -15.87 6.21 -14.45
CA TRP A 6 -15.09 5.37 -13.52
C TRP A 6 -16.03 4.75 -12.49
N THR A 7 -15.96 3.43 -12.34
CA THR A 7 -16.65 2.71 -11.26
C THR A 7 -15.91 2.87 -9.94
N ARG A 8 -16.57 2.59 -8.82
CA ARG A 8 -15.92 2.60 -7.50
C ARG A 8 -14.73 1.63 -7.45
N GLU A 9 -14.88 0.42 -7.98
CA GLU A 9 -13.79 -0.57 -8.01
C GLU A 9 -12.56 -0.04 -8.75
N GLU A 10 -12.73 0.56 -9.93
CA GLU A 10 -11.61 1.10 -10.70
C GLU A 10 -10.93 2.26 -9.96
N MET A 11 -11.71 3.10 -9.27
CA MET A 11 -11.16 4.18 -8.44
C MET A 11 -10.32 3.60 -7.28
N ILE A 12 -10.79 2.54 -6.63
CA ILE A 12 -10.06 1.84 -5.56
C ILE A 12 -8.77 1.20 -6.08
N LEU A 13 -8.82 0.55 -7.24
CA LEU A 13 -7.64 -0.06 -7.85
C LEU A 13 -6.59 0.99 -8.26
N ALA A 14 -7.03 2.11 -8.84
CA ALA A 14 -6.12 3.21 -9.15
C ALA A 14 -5.52 3.84 -7.86
N PHE A 15 -6.29 3.90 -6.78
CA PHE A 15 -5.80 4.36 -5.48
C PHE A 15 -4.79 3.38 -4.86
N ASN A 16 -5.07 2.08 -4.92
CA ASN A 16 -4.14 1.04 -4.48
C ASN A 16 -2.78 1.16 -5.18
N LEU A 17 -2.80 1.32 -6.51
CA LEU A 17 -1.58 1.51 -7.28
C LEU A 17 -0.89 2.84 -6.96
N TYR A 18 -1.65 3.92 -6.72
CA TYR A 18 -1.10 5.22 -6.28
C TYR A 18 -0.27 5.06 -5.01
N LEU A 19 -0.80 4.36 -4.00
CA LEU A 19 -0.10 4.15 -2.72
C LEU A 19 1.18 3.33 -2.85
N LYS A 20 1.30 2.48 -3.89
CA LYS A 20 2.41 1.53 -4.07
C LYS A 20 3.46 1.98 -5.09
N LEU A 21 3.22 3.09 -5.78
CA LEU A 21 4.17 3.63 -6.75
C LEU A 21 5.00 4.76 -6.15
N PRO A 22 6.32 4.77 -6.32
CA PRO A 22 7.12 5.95 -6.06
C PRO A 22 6.63 7.13 -6.90
N PHE A 23 6.63 8.34 -6.34
CA PHE A 23 6.09 9.53 -7.01
C PHE A 23 6.64 9.74 -8.44
N GLY A 24 7.94 9.51 -8.65
CA GLY A 24 8.60 9.63 -9.95
C GLY A 24 8.20 8.58 -11.00
N LYS A 25 7.42 7.56 -10.62
CA LYS A 25 6.97 6.47 -11.50
C LYS A 25 5.51 6.59 -11.93
N MET A 26 4.84 7.72 -11.69
CA MET A 26 3.47 7.95 -12.19
C MET A 26 3.46 8.42 -13.65
N HIS A 27 3.90 7.57 -14.58
CA HIS A 27 3.95 7.89 -16.01
C HIS A 27 3.58 6.71 -16.91
N LYS A 28 3.13 6.98 -18.14
CA LYS A 28 2.63 5.95 -19.09
C LYS A 28 3.57 4.80 -19.45
N ARG A 29 4.86 4.89 -19.14
CA ARG A 29 5.86 3.83 -19.38
C ARG A 29 6.02 2.87 -18.20
N THR A 30 5.32 3.11 -17.10
CA THR A 30 5.42 2.31 -15.88
C THR A 30 4.67 0.99 -16.09
N PRO A 31 5.35 -0.17 -16.02
CA PRO A 31 4.74 -1.47 -16.28
C PRO A 31 3.47 -1.71 -15.46
N GLU A 32 3.48 -1.36 -14.18
CA GLU A 32 2.37 -1.54 -13.26
C GLU A 32 1.12 -0.74 -13.69
N ILE A 33 1.30 0.44 -14.30
CA ILE A 33 0.20 1.25 -14.85
C ILE A 33 -0.35 0.62 -16.13
N ILE A 34 0.52 0.05 -16.97
CA ILE A 34 0.13 -0.63 -18.21
C ILE A 34 -0.69 -1.88 -17.88
N GLU A 35 -0.21 -2.68 -16.94
CA GLU A 35 -0.90 -3.88 -16.46
C GLU A 35 -2.28 -3.54 -15.88
N LEU A 36 -2.36 -2.56 -14.98
CA LEU A 36 -3.64 -2.18 -14.39
C LEU A 36 -4.62 -1.63 -15.44
N ALA A 37 -4.12 -0.86 -16.41
CA ALA A 37 -4.93 -0.37 -17.52
C ALA A 37 -5.54 -1.52 -18.34
N ASN A 38 -4.75 -2.56 -18.63
CA ASN A 38 -5.23 -3.75 -19.33
C ASN A 38 -6.27 -4.51 -18.50
N LEU A 39 -6.03 -4.72 -17.20
CA LEU A 39 -6.97 -5.40 -16.30
C LEU A 39 -8.34 -4.69 -16.20
N MET A 40 -8.35 -3.36 -16.25
CA MET A 40 -9.59 -2.57 -16.20
C MET A 40 -10.21 -2.29 -17.59
N GLY A 41 -9.55 -2.68 -18.68
CA GLY A 41 -9.99 -2.30 -20.03
C GLY A 41 -9.93 -0.77 -20.28
N ARG A 42 -9.03 -0.05 -19.61
CA ARG A 42 -8.85 1.40 -19.75
C ARG A 42 -7.58 1.74 -20.51
N SER A 43 -7.48 2.98 -21.01
CA SER A 43 -6.23 3.47 -21.59
C SER A 43 -5.19 3.78 -20.50
N VAL A 44 -3.93 3.49 -20.79
CA VAL A 44 -2.78 3.80 -19.90
C VAL A 44 -2.76 5.28 -19.50
N ASN A 45 -3.10 6.18 -20.43
CA ASN A 45 -3.19 7.62 -20.15
C ASN A 45 -4.31 7.94 -19.15
N SER A 46 -5.46 7.26 -19.24
CA SER A 46 -6.56 7.47 -18.30
C SER A 46 -6.17 7.05 -16.88
N VAL A 47 -5.49 5.91 -16.74
CA VAL A 47 -4.99 5.44 -15.44
C VAL A 47 -3.89 6.35 -14.90
N THR A 48 -2.94 6.77 -15.74
CA THR A 48 -1.88 7.72 -15.37
C THR A 48 -2.47 9.03 -14.84
N LEU A 49 -3.45 9.61 -15.55
CA LEU A 49 -4.13 10.83 -15.10
C LEU A 49 -4.87 10.61 -13.78
N ARG A 50 -5.47 9.43 -13.57
CA ARG A 50 -6.15 9.11 -12.31
C ARG A 50 -5.19 9.08 -11.13
N LEU A 51 -4.01 8.46 -11.28
CA LEU A 51 -2.95 8.44 -10.28
C LEU A 51 -2.50 9.86 -9.92
N VAL A 52 -2.29 10.72 -10.93
CA VAL A 52 -1.91 12.13 -10.69
C VAL A 52 -3.03 12.92 -10.00
N ASN A 53 -4.30 12.60 -10.25
CA ASN A 53 -5.41 13.22 -9.52
C ASN A 53 -5.41 12.83 -8.04
N TYR A 54 -5.03 11.59 -7.69
CA TYR A 54 -4.87 11.19 -6.29
C TYR A 54 -3.73 11.92 -5.58
N ALA A 55 -2.64 12.25 -6.29
CA ALA A 55 -1.59 13.11 -5.74
C ALA A 55 -2.11 14.50 -5.33
N SER A 56 -3.20 14.98 -5.96
CA SER A 56 -3.87 16.23 -5.56
C SER A 56 -4.69 16.09 -4.26
N CYS A 57 -5.11 14.89 -3.88
CA CYS A 57 -5.81 14.62 -2.61
C CYS A 57 -4.85 14.45 -1.43
N ASP A 58 -3.57 14.17 -1.71
CA ASP A 58 -2.58 13.78 -0.70
C ASP A 58 -2.06 14.97 0.12
N PRO A 59 -2.34 15.04 1.44
CA PRO A 59 -1.86 16.11 2.30
C PRO A 59 -0.34 16.24 2.31
N TYR A 60 0.39 15.12 2.21
CA TYR A 60 1.84 15.16 2.15
C TYR A 60 2.29 15.97 0.93
N HIS A 61 1.71 15.74 -0.24
CA HIS A 61 2.05 16.49 -1.46
C HIS A 61 1.55 17.94 -1.44
N GLN A 62 0.35 18.18 -0.90
CA GLN A 62 -0.19 19.53 -0.74
C GLN A 62 0.72 20.40 0.14
N ASN A 63 1.20 19.86 1.26
CA ASN A 63 2.05 20.57 2.22
C ASN A 63 3.42 21.00 1.64
N ARG A 64 3.94 20.27 0.65
CA ARG A 64 5.18 20.61 -0.10
C ARG A 64 4.93 21.51 -1.30
N GLY A 65 3.71 22.03 -1.46
CA GLY A 65 3.36 22.95 -2.54
C GLY A 65 3.13 22.30 -3.90
N VAL A 66 2.96 20.98 -3.97
CA VAL A 66 2.61 20.28 -5.22
C VAL A 66 1.14 20.54 -5.52
N LYS A 67 0.84 21.40 -6.50
CA LYS A 67 -0.55 21.81 -6.85
C LYS A 67 -1.33 20.80 -7.71
N GLY A 68 -0.72 19.69 -8.11
CA GLY A 68 -1.37 18.55 -8.78
C GLY A 68 -2.23 18.90 -10.01
N MET A 69 -3.00 17.93 -10.49
CA MET A 69 -4.08 18.17 -11.45
C MET A 69 -5.43 18.12 -10.70
N ILE A 70 -6.06 19.28 -10.54
CA ILE A 70 -7.26 19.42 -9.70
C ILE A 70 -8.55 18.92 -10.38
N GLY A 71 -8.55 18.72 -11.70
CA GLY A 71 -9.74 18.39 -12.49
C GLY A 71 -10.42 17.08 -12.08
N GLY A 72 -9.70 16.16 -11.45
CA GLY A 72 -10.24 14.89 -10.95
C GLY A 72 -10.44 14.81 -9.43
N LEU A 73 -10.20 15.90 -8.69
CA LEU A 73 -10.20 15.90 -7.22
C LEU A 73 -11.54 15.40 -6.65
N LYS A 74 -12.67 15.91 -7.16
CA LYS A 74 -14.02 15.51 -6.72
C LYS A 74 -14.31 14.01 -6.84
N GLN A 75 -13.65 13.33 -7.79
CA GLN A 75 -13.82 11.89 -7.96
C GLN A 75 -12.91 11.09 -7.04
N CYS A 76 -11.72 11.62 -6.74
CA CYS A 76 -10.70 10.94 -5.94
C CYS A 76 -10.90 11.15 -4.43
N GLN A 77 -11.42 12.32 -4.04
CA GLN A 77 -11.61 12.70 -2.65
C GLN A 77 -12.45 11.69 -1.84
N PRO A 78 -13.57 11.13 -2.35
CA PRO A 78 -14.33 10.15 -1.58
C PRO A 78 -13.53 8.89 -1.23
N ILE A 79 -12.68 8.39 -2.13
CA ILE A 79 -11.81 7.23 -1.85
C ILE A 79 -10.69 7.62 -0.88
N TRP A 80 -10.15 8.84 -0.99
CA TRP A 80 -9.17 9.37 -0.05
C TRP A 80 -9.76 9.52 1.37
N ASP A 81 -10.97 10.04 1.49
CA ASP A 81 -11.67 10.21 2.76
C ASP A 81 -12.00 8.84 3.38
N GLU A 82 -12.44 7.88 2.56
CA GLU A 82 -12.65 6.50 3.00
C GLU A 82 -11.34 5.87 3.52
N PHE A 83 -10.23 6.07 2.79
CA PHE A 83 -8.91 5.65 3.24
C PHE A 83 -8.54 6.27 4.58
N ALA A 84 -8.71 7.59 4.73
CA ALA A 84 -8.36 8.31 5.95
C ALA A 84 -9.18 7.83 7.16
N ASN A 85 -10.43 7.40 6.94
CA ASN A 85 -11.33 6.92 7.99
C ASN A 85 -11.20 5.42 8.29
N ASN A 86 -10.92 4.57 7.29
CA ASN A 86 -10.87 3.11 7.46
C ASN A 86 -9.87 2.42 6.51
N ARG A 87 -8.57 2.66 6.76
CA ARG A 87 -7.45 2.10 5.98
C ARG A 87 -7.51 0.58 5.87
N ASP A 88 -7.77 -0.10 7.00
CA ASP A 88 -7.79 -1.56 7.08
C ASP A 88 -8.82 -2.22 6.19
N ALA A 89 -10.02 -1.65 6.10
CA ALA A 89 -11.06 -2.18 5.22
C ALA A 89 -10.74 -1.88 3.75
N LEU A 90 -10.38 -0.64 3.43
CA LEU A 90 -10.18 -0.22 2.04
C LEU A 90 -8.95 -0.87 1.39
N ILE A 91 -7.85 -1.02 2.12
CA ILE A 91 -6.66 -1.71 1.62
C ILE A 91 -6.99 -3.17 1.31
N PHE A 92 -7.62 -3.88 2.24
CA PHE A 92 -8.00 -5.27 2.02
C PHE A 92 -8.99 -5.42 0.85
N GLU A 93 -9.99 -4.54 0.78
CA GLU A 93 -10.95 -4.51 -0.31
C GLU A 93 -10.24 -4.32 -1.67
N SER A 94 -9.25 -3.43 -1.72
CA SER A 94 -8.52 -3.16 -2.94
C SER A 94 -7.73 -4.36 -3.47
N GLU A 95 -7.10 -5.15 -2.59
CA GLU A 95 -6.42 -6.39 -2.98
C GLU A 95 -7.40 -7.48 -3.39
N ARG A 96 -8.57 -7.55 -2.73
CA ARG A 96 -9.63 -8.49 -3.10
C ARG A 96 -10.16 -8.20 -4.50
N ILE A 97 -10.47 -6.94 -4.80
CA ILE A 97 -10.91 -6.52 -6.15
C ILE A 97 -9.82 -6.84 -7.18
N LEU A 98 -8.55 -6.58 -6.85
CA LEU A 98 -7.45 -6.87 -7.77
C LEU A 98 -7.33 -8.37 -8.07
N ALA A 99 -7.41 -9.22 -7.04
CA ALA A 99 -7.42 -10.68 -7.21
C ALA A 99 -8.60 -11.12 -8.10
N GLU A 100 -9.80 -10.57 -7.87
CA GLU A 100 -10.98 -10.87 -8.67
C GLU A 100 -10.79 -10.48 -10.16
N LYS A 101 -10.19 -9.31 -10.46
CA LYS A 101 -9.86 -8.91 -11.85
C LYS A 101 -8.82 -9.82 -12.51
N GLU A 102 -7.94 -10.43 -11.72
CA GLU A 102 -6.97 -11.43 -12.17
C GLU A 102 -7.58 -12.83 -12.27
N ASN A 103 -8.88 -12.99 -12.01
CA ASN A 103 -9.60 -14.27 -11.96
C ASN A 103 -9.04 -15.22 -10.89
N GLN A 104 -8.64 -14.68 -9.74
CA GLN A 104 -8.11 -15.41 -8.60
C GLN A 104 -8.89 -15.06 -7.32
N THR A 105 -8.76 -15.91 -6.29
CA THR A 105 -9.15 -15.54 -4.93
C THR A 105 -8.02 -14.81 -4.22
N ILE A 106 -8.33 -14.09 -3.15
CA ILE A 106 -7.31 -13.43 -2.32
C ILE A 106 -6.29 -14.43 -1.76
N GLU A 107 -6.73 -15.62 -1.37
CA GLU A 107 -5.86 -16.67 -0.83
C GLU A 107 -4.94 -17.24 -1.89
N THR A 108 -5.41 -17.35 -3.14
CA THR A 108 -4.60 -17.85 -4.26
C THR A 108 -3.51 -16.84 -4.63
N LYS A 109 -3.89 -15.56 -4.75
CA LYS A 109 -2.97 -14.46 -5.06
C LYS A 109 -1.85 -14.33 -4.02
N PHE A 110 -2.17 -14.55 -2.75
CA PHE A 110 -1.24 -14.42 -1.63
C PHE A 110 -0.81 -15.78 -1.03
N ASN A 111 -0.84 -16.86 -1.80
CA ASN A 111 -0.58 -18.21 -1.29
C ASN A 111 0.76 -18.33 -0.52
N GLU A 112 1.85 -17.76 -1.05
CA GLU A 112 3.16 -17.78 -0.39
C GLU A 112 3.15 -17.06 0.96
N LEU A 113 2.40 -15.95 1.07
CA LEU A 113 2.28 -15.15 2.29
C LEU A 113 1.40 -15.83 3.36
N LEU A 114 0.49 -16.71 2.93
CA LEU A 114 -0.56 -17.31 3.76
C LEU A 114 -0.33 -18.80 4.04
N PHE A 115 0.79 -19.36 3.58
CA PHE A 115 1.09 -20.79 3.65
C PHE A 115 1.05 -21.33 5.10
N ASP A 116 1.62 -20.59 6.04
CA ASP A 116 1.75 -20.97 7.45
C ASP A 116 0.40 -20.96 8.21
N ILE A 117 -0.59 -20.19 7.73
CA ILE A 117 -1.93 -20.11 8.30
C ILE A 117 -2.97 -20.95 7.56
N SER A 118 -2.56 -21.76 6.58
CA SER A 118 -3.45 -22.58 5.74
C SER A 118 -4.35 -23.54 6.54
N HIS A 119 -3.87 -23.98 7.71
CA HIS A 119 -4.56 -24.89 8.63
C HIS A 119 -5.70 -24.21 9.43
N LEU A 120 -5.72 -22.87 9.53
CA LEU A 120 -6.78 -22.14 10.23
C LEU A 120 -8.11 -22.25 9.47
N LYS A 121 -9.23 -22.05 10.20
CA LYS A 121 -10.59 -22.14 9.66
C LYS A 121 -11.48 -21.03 10.22
N GLY A 122 -12.61 -20.78 9.56
CA GLY A 122 -13.65 -19.84 10.02
C GLY A 122 -13.15 -18.40 10.17
N GLU A 123 -13.71 -17.69 11.13
CA GLU A 123 -13.42 -16.28 11.39
C GLU A 123 -11.93 -16.01 11.70
N THR A 124 -11.27 -16.93 12.40
CA THR A 124 -9.83 -16.82 12.70
C THR A 124 -9.00 -16.78 11.41
N LYS A 125 -9.31 -17.65 10.44
CA LYS A 125 -8.62 -17.63 9.14
C LYS A 125 -8.84 -16.30 8.43
N VAL A 126 -10.08 -15.83 8.37
CA VAL A 126 -10.43 -14.57 7.68
C VAL A 126 -9.68 -13.38 8.28
N ARG A 127 -9.61 -13.32 9.62
CA ARG A 127 -8.88 -12.28 10.34
C ARG A 127 -7.38 -12.32 10.02
N GLU A 128 -6.75 -13.49 10.09
CA GLU A 128 -5.32 -13.64 9.82
C GLU A 128 -4.97 -13.33 8.36
N VAL A 129 -5.78 -13.77 7.40
CA VAL A 129 -5.61 -13.43 5.98
C VAL A 129 -5.65 -11.91 5.80
N LYS A 130 -6.65 -11.23 6.38
CA LYS A 130 -6.76 -9.77 6.31
C LYS A 130 -5.53 -9.09 6.90
N THR A 131 -5.09 -9.52 8.08
CA THR A 131 -3.90 -8.96 8.74
C THR A 131 -2.64 -9.13 7.89
N ARG A 132 -2.38 -10.32 7.35
CA ARG A 132 -1.21 -10.63 6.52
C ARG A 132 -1.19 -9.81 5.23
N VAL A 133 -2.32 -9.76 4.51
CA VAL A 133 -2.46 -8.98 3.28
C VAL A 133 -2.23 -7.49 3.55
N ASN A 134 -2.85 -6.94 4.61
CA ASN A 134 -2.69 -5.53 4.96
C ASN A 134 -1.23 -5.19 5.34
N GLN A 135 -0.54 -6.06 6.10
CA GLN A 135 0.88 -5.87 6.41
C GLN A 135 1.77 -5.93 5.15
N ASN A 136 1.46 -6.81 4.20
CA ASN A 136 2.17 -6.87 2.93
C ASN A 136 1.99 -5.58 2.12
N VAL A 137 0.77 -5.05 2.03
CA VAL A 137 0.50 -3.77 1.36
C VAL A 137 1.20 -2.62 2.07
N PHE A 138 1.15 -2.56 3.40
CA PHE A 138 1.90 -1.56 4.17
C PHE A 138 3.38 -1.58 3.83
N ARG A 139 3.99 -2.78 3.76
CA ARG A 139 5.38 -2.92 3.34
C ARG A 139 5.62 -2.32 1.95
N GLN A 140 4.76 -2.61 0.98
CA GLN A 140 4.88 -2.07 -0.37
C GLN A 140 4.81 -0.54 -0.39
N ILE A 141 3.87 0.05 0.35
CA ILE A 141 3.70 1.50 0.48
C ILE A 141 4.96 2.13 1.08
N VAL A 142 5.45 1.59 2.20
CA VAL A 142 6.65 2.11 2.87
C VAL A 142 7.86 2.03 1.93
N LEU A 143 8.10 0.91 1.27
CA LEU A 143 9.21 0.83 0.32
C LEU A 143 9.05 1.83 -0.83
N ALA A 144 7.83 2.02 -1.35
CA ALA A 144 7.58 3.00 -2.41
C ALA A 144 7.89 4.44 -1.98
N ASN A 145 7.50 4.82 -0.75
CA ASN A 145 7.74 6.14 -0.18
C ASN A 145 9.23 6.49 -0.05
N TYR A 146 10.08 5.47 0.14
CA TYR A 146 11.53 5.63 0.23
C TYR A 146 12.27 5.27 -1.08
N ASN A 147 11.57 5.25 -2.22
CA ASN A 147 12.13 4.87 -3.53
C ASN A 147 12.82 3.50 -3.54
N LYS A 148 12.38 2.58 -2.68
CA LYS A 148 12.99 1.27 -2.43
C LYS A 148 14.44 1.38 -1.96
N GLN A 149 14.73 2.35 -1.08
CA GLN A 149 16.03 2.53 -0.45
C GLN A 149 15.89 2.62 1.07
N CYS A 150 16.91 2.17 1.82
CA CYS A 150 16.95 2.34 3.26
C CYS A 150 17.09 3.84 3.61
N ALA A 151 16.27 4.31 4.55
CA ALA A 151 16.27 5.68 5.06
C ALA A 151 17.59 6.12 5.70
N ILE A 152 18.40 5.16 6.18
CA ILE A 152 19.64 5.43 6.92
C ILE A 152 20.86 5.17 6.04
N THR A 153 20.94 4.00 5.41
CA THR A 153 22.15 3.55 4.70
C THR A 153 22.09 3.78 3.19
N GLY A 154 20.91 4.07 2.63
CA GLY A 154 20.71 4.18 1.18
C GLY A 154 20.77 2.86 0.40
N ILE A 155 20.96 1.71 1.09
CA ILE A 155 20.92 0.38 0.45
C ILE A 155 19.60 0.21 -0.28
N ASP A 156 19.64 -0.29 -1.51
CA ASP A 156 18.49 -0.42 -2.41
C ASP A 156 18.24 -1.86 -2.89
N ILE A 157 18.77 -2.83 -2.15
CA ILE A 157 18.54 -4.27 -2.38
C ILE A 157 17.19 -4.65 -1.74
N PRO A 158 16.12 -4.89 -2.53
CA PRO A 158 14.75 -5.00 -1.99
C PRO A 158 14.56 -6.11 -0.94
N ASP A 159 15.30 -7.21 -1.07
CA ASP A 159 15.25 -8.35 -0.16
C ASP A 159 15.88 -8.06 1.21
N LEU A 160 16.70 -7.00 1.30
CA LEU A 160 17.30 -6.52 2.54
C LEU A 160 16.53 -5.37 3.17
N LEU A 161 15.39 -4.97 2.58
CA LEU A 161 14.57 -3.85 3.05
C LEU A 161 13.36 -4.32 3.86
N PHE A 162 13.18 -3.66 4.99
CA PHE A 162 12.12 -3.86 5.95
C PHE A 162 11.27 -2.60 6.04
N ALA A 163 9.97 -2.78 6.21
CA ALA A 163 9.06 -1.70 6.55
C ALA A 163 8.77 -1.78 8.05
N SER A 164 9.49 -0.99 8.83
CA SER A 164 9.28 -0.92 10.28
C SER A 164 8.19 0.09 10.61
N HIS A 165 7.37 -0.24 11.60
CA HIS A 165 6.47 0.73 12.21
C HIS A 165 7.23 1.64 13.17
N ILE A 166 6.87 2.93 13.20
CA ILE A 166 7.38 3.90 14.19
C ILE A 166 6.59 3.71 15.50
N ILE A 167 5.26 3.69 15.41
CA ILE A 167 4.31 3.32 16.45
C ILE A 167 3.96 1.84 16.26
N PRO A 168 4.26 0.95 17.23
CA PRO A 168 4.08 -0.49 17.06
C PRO A 168 2.67 -0.89 16.65
N TRP A 169 2.56 -1.89 15.77
CA TRP A 169 1.30 -2.40 15.23
C TRP A 169 0.24 -2.72 16.30
N ALA A 170 0.67 -3.29 17.43
CA ALA A 170 -0.24 -3.68 18.52
C ALA A 170 -0.72 -2.49 19.36
N SER A 171 -0.01 -1.37 19.35
CA SER A 171 -0.23 -0.25 20.26
C SER A 171 -1.31 0.73 19.79
N ASN A 172 -1.50 0.89 18.48
CA ASN A 172 -2.50 1.79 17.92
C ASN A 172 -3.03 1.26 16.59
N GLU A 173 -4.31 0.89 16.55
CA GLU A 173 -4.94 0.32 15.35
C GLU A 173 -5.01 1.32 14.19
N GLN A 174 -5.21 2.61 14.48
CA GLN A 174 -5.34 3.67 13.46
C GLN A 174 -4.02 3.90 12.70
N GLU A 175 -2.89 3.56 13.31
CA GLU A 175 -1.54 3.78 12.78
C GLU A 175 -0.98 2.58 12.02
N ARG A 176 -1.64 1.42 12.07
CA ARG A 176 -1.17 0.15 11.46
C ARG A 176 -0.85 0.27 9.98
N LEU A 177 -1.69 1.00 9.26
CA LEU A 177 -1.60 1.20 7.82
C LEU A 177 -1.42 2.67 7.44
N ASN A 178 -1.09 3.53 8.40
CA ASN A 178 -0.76 4.92 8.12
C ASN A 178 0.60 4.98 7.40
N PRO A 179 0.69 5.47 6.15
CA PRO A 179 1.95 5.54 5.42
C PRO A 179 3.04 6.35 6.13
N GLU A 180 2.65 7.34 6.96
CA GLU A 180 3.58 8.16 7.75
C GLU A 180 4.13 7.42 8.98
N ASN A 181 3.49 6.34 9.40
CA ASN A 181 3.94 5.49 10.51
C ASN A 181 4.97 4.43 10.07
N GLY A 182 5.47 4.52 8.84
CA GLY A 182 6.41 3.55 8.28
C GLY A 182 7.78 4.11 7.95
N ILE A 183 8.82 3.33 8.24
CA ILE A 183 10.20 3.64 7.87
C ILE A 183 10.83 2.45 7.13
N CYS A 184 11.47 2.74 6.00
CA CYS A 184 12.19 1.75 5.20
C CYS A 184 13.61 1.57 5.77
N LEU A 185 13.91 0.41 6.35
CA LEU A 185 15.18 0.11 6.99
C LEU A 185 15.90 -1.05 6.33
N SER A 186 17.23 -1.01 6.32
CA SER A 186 18.04 -2.17 5.96
C SER A 186 17.97 -3.22 7.07
N ALA A 187 18.26 -4.49 6.76
CA ALA A 187 18.28 -5.59 7.72
C ALA A 187 19.03 -5.26 9.01
N LEU A 188 20.24 -4.69 8.90
CA LEU A 188 21.06 -4.34 10.06
C LEU A 188 20.43 -3.21 10.89
N SER A 189 19.91 -2.18 10.22
CA SER A 189 19.22 -1.07 10.89
C SER A 189 17.96 -1.54 11.62
N GLU A 190 17.22 -2.48 11.02
CA GLU A 190 16.02 -3.04 11.61
C GLU A 190 16.32 -3.88 12.86
N ILE A 191 17.34 -4.74 12.80
CA ILE A 191 17.80 -5.50 13.96
C ILE A 191 18.19 -4.56 15.12
N ALA A 192 18.92 -3.49 14.81
CA ALA A 192 19.30 -2.49 15.81
C ALA A 192 18.07 -1.75 16.38
N ASN A 193 17.06 -1.47 15.56
CA ASN A 193 15.81 -0.87 15.97
C ASN A 193 15.04 -1.80 16.93
N ALA A 194 14.83 -3.05 16.53
CA ALA A 194 14.14 -4.06 17.34
C ALA A 194 14.82 -4.28 18.70
N ALA A 195 16.15 -4.39 18.74
CA ALA A 195 16.90 -4.56 19.99
C ALA A 195 16.71 -3.38 20.97
N LYS A 196 16.58 -2.15 20.46
CA LYS A 196 16.29 -0.96 21.30
C LYS A 196 14.85 -0.97 21.82
N VAL A 197 13.89 -1.46 21.04
CA VAL A 197 12.50 -1.58 21.48
C VAL A 197 12.39 -2.64 22.58
N SER A 198 12.94 -3.84 22.37
CA SER A 198 12.93 -4.93 23.35
C SER A 198 13.58 -4.57 24.68
N SER A 199 14.71 -3.83 24.64
CA SER A 199 15.38 -3.40 25.88
C SER A 199 14.58 -2.36 26.67
N LYS A 200 13.68 -1.60 26.03
CA LYS A 200 12.77 -0.65 26.71
C LYS A 200 11.49 -1.30 27.22
N THR A 201 10.98 -2.32 26.55
CA THR A 201 9.72 -2.99 26.92
C THR A 201 9.91 -4.19 27.84
N GLY A 202 11.16 -4.63 28.05
CA GLY A 202 11.46 -5.84 28.84
C GLY A 202 11.03 -7.14 28.13
N VAL A 203 10.62 -7.06 26.86
CA VAL A 203 10.17 -8.19 26.06
C VAL A 203 11.24 -8.50 25.01
N PHE A 204 12.07 -9.50 25.26
CA PHE A 204 12.90 -10.14 24.24
C PHE A 204 11.99 -11.04 23.39
N GLY A 205 11.33 -10.46 22.39
CA GLY A 205 10.58 -11.21 21.39
C GLY A 205 11.55 -11.78 20.36
N VAL A 206 11.67 -13.11 20.33
CA VAL A 206 12.45 -13.86 19.34
C VAL A 206 11.56 -14.13 18.13
N ALA A 207 12.11 -13.82 16.94
CA ALA A 207 11.68 -14.19 15.57
C ALA A 207 10.34 -13.63 15.07
#